data_AF-A0A1E1WGV6-F1
#
_entry.id   AF-A0A1E1WGV6-F1
#
_cell.length_a   1.000
_cell.length_b   1.000
_cell.length_c   1.000
_cell.angle_alpha   90.00
_cell.angle_beta   90.00
_cell.angle_gamma   90.00
#
_symmetry.space_group_name_H-M   'P 1'
#
loop_
_entity.id
_entity.type
_entity.pdbx_description
1 polymer ?
#
loop_
_entity_poly.entity_id
_entity_poly.type
_entity_poly.pdbx_seq_one_letter_code
_entity_poly.pdbx_strand_id
1 'polypeptide(L)'
;TFKLKGSYQKDMVHGYHIAKGVMHQPGKSQIGEIDLRYGGVKHTDGHFNVTTPFKRLPWLKSIFDINNLEDHSDNKVDLFWPNKSASINTTHSYRKQSEGFTQNGLVSISIPLNTQHLVQTNYYYVQGNKWSNGNATIDFDRERFVMGSFNQVINKSHRNLDLSTTDIEVENNNLPVGVKYIHEYDDTGNTDVKQATVFHLHNATKFNVTGKLDVFTYDIGKNLKLTAIQGNRTWTFDNKYEAVDNELKQGSK
;
A
#
# COMPACT_ATOMS: atom_id res chain seq x y z
N THR A 1 38.99 25.39 11.15
CA THR A 1 37.71 25.82 10.53
C THR A 1 37.05 24.63 9.86
N PHE A 2 35.74 24.49 10.04
CA PHE A 2 34.91 23.59 9.25
C PHE A 2 34.93 24.03 7.78
N LYS A 3 35.02 23.09 6.84
CA LYS A 3 35.06 23.40 5.40
C LYS A 3 34.07 22.52 4.65
N LEU A 4 33.19 23.17 3.89
CA LEU A 4 32.31 22.52 2.93
C LEU A 4 32.79 22.90 1.52
N LYS A 5 32.90 21.93 0.63
CA LYS A 5 33.12 22.14 -0.80
C LYS A 5 32.09 21.33 -1.56
N GLY A 6 31.58 21.87 -2.65
CA GLY A 6 30.66 21.13 -3.51
C GLY A 6 30.63 21.68 -4.92
N SER A 7 30.06 20.90 -5.81
CA SER A 7 29.77 21.28 -7.19
C SER A 7 28.34 20.89 -7.53
N TYR A 8 27.79 21.63 -8.47
CA TYR A 8 26.50 21.35 -9.06
C TYR A 8 26.64 21.44 -10.58
N GLN A 9 26.09 20.44 -11.27
CA GLN A 9 26.07 20.38 -12.71
C GLN A 9 24.72 19.86 -13.19
N LYS A 10 24.20 20.44 -14.26
CA LYS A 10 23.06 19.87 -14.99
C LYS A 10 23.58 18.98 -16.11
N ASP A 11 23.15 17.72 -16.12
CA ASP A 11 23.32 16.83 -17.26
C ASP A 11 22.35 17.26 -18.37
N MET A 12 22.89 17.77 -19.46
CA MET A 12 22.10 18.28 -20.59
C MET A 12 21.54 17.15 -21.47
N VAL A 13 22.06 15.93 -21.37
CA VAL A 13 21.61 14.78 -22.17
C VAL A 13 20.35 14.19 -21.57
N HIS A 14 20.35 13.94 -20.26
CA HIS A 14 19.23 13.30 -19.57
C HIS A 14 18.37 14.29 -18.76
N GLY A 15 18.80 15.55 -18.64
CA GLY A 15 18.11 16.57 -17.85
C GLY A 15 18.31 16.42 -16.33
N TYR A 16 19.26 15.60 -15.89
CA TYR A 16 19.48 15.30 -14.47
C TYR A 16 20.29 16.39 -13.76
N HIS A 17 20.09 16.48 -12.45
CA HIS A 17 20.81 17.37 -11.56
C HIS A 17 21.87 16.60 -10.79
N ILE A 18 23.14 16.92 -11.00
CA ILE A 18 24.27 16.28 -10.33
C ILE A 18 24.76 17.21 -9.22
N ALA A 19 24.76 16.73 -7.99
CA ALA A 19 25.26 17.44 -6.82
C ALA A 19 26.35 16.61 -6.15
N LYS A 20 27.53 17.20 -5.98
CA LYS A 20 28.65 16.58 -5.27
C LYS A 20 29.09 17.47 -4.13
N GLY A 21 29.45 16.88 -3.00
CA GLY A 21 29.86 17.63 -1.82
C GLY A 21 30.80 16.84 -0.93
N VAL A 22 31.75 17.54 -0.31
CA VAL A 22 32.62 17.01 0.74
C VAL A 22 32.67 17.98 1.91
N MET A 23 32.64 17.42 3.11
CA MET A 23 32.61 18.15 4.37
C MET A 23 33.80 17.74 5.23
N HIS A 24 34.51 18.72 5.79
CA HIS A 24 35.69 18.51 6.62
C HIS A 24 35.54 19.20 7.97
N GLN A 25 35.93 18.50 9.03
CA GLN A 25 36.15 19.10 10.34
C GLN A 25 37.54 19.76 10.40
N PRO A 26 37.81 20.64 11.39
CA PRO A 26 39.16 21.16 11.62
C PRO A 26 40.19 20.02 11.70
N GLY A 27 41.36 20.17 11.06
CA GLY A 27 42.42 19.14 11.09
C GLY A 27 42.41 18.12 9.94
N LYS A 28 41.98 18.53 8.73
CA LYS A 28 41.99 17.74 7.47
C LYS A 28 41.14 16.46 7.46
N SER A 29 40.39 16.15 8.52
CA SER A 29 39.54 14.96 8.54
C SER A 29 38.23 15.21 7.79
N GLN A 30 37.96 14.42 6.75
CA GLN A 30 36.67 14.41 6.06
C GLN A 30 35.63 13.73 6.96
N ILE A 31 34.47 14.37 7.11
CA ILE A 31 33.35 13.94 7.96
C ILE A 31 32.07 13.69 7.16
N GLY A 32 32.08 13.99 5.87
CA GLY A 32 30.93 13.82 5.01
C GLY A 32 31.29 13.86 3.53
N GLU A 33 30.62 13.05 2.74
CA GLU A 33 30.57 13.12 1.28
C GLU A 33 29.17 12.80 0.76
N ILE A 34 28.83 13.39 -0.38
CA ILE A 34 27.64 13.10 -1.16
C ILE A 34 27.99 13.17 -2.64
N ASP A 35 27.50 12.20 -3.40
CA ASP A 35 27.46 12.22 -4.86
C ASP A 35 26.06 11.77 -5.26
N LEU A 36 25.27 12.70 -5.80
CA LEU A 36 23.86 12.51 -6.10
C LEU A 36 23.61 12.91 -7.55
N ARG A 37 22.95 12.04 -8.31
CA ARG A 37 22.37 12.34 -9.61
C ARG A 37 20.86 12.20 -9.48
N TYR A 38 20.17 13.32 -9.68
CA TYR A 38 18.74 13.47 -9.44
C TYR A 38 18.00 13.79 -10.74
N GLY A 39 17.23 12.84 -11.24
CA GLY A 39 16.33 12.95 -12.39
C GLY A 39 14.85 13.02 -12.00
N GLY A 40 14.53 13.36 -10.74
CA GLY A 40 13.16 13.34 -10.22
C GLY A 40 12.73 11.94 -9.78
N VAL A 41 11.42 11.67 -9.85
CA VAL A 41 10.85 10.37 -9.45
C VAL A 41 11.30 9.24 -10.39
N LYS A 42 11.66 9.57 -11.64
CA LYS A 42 12.01 8.59 -12.68
C LYS A 42 13.37 7.93 -12.47
N HIS A 43 14.36 8.70 -12.08
CA HIS A 43 15.72 8.21 -11.89
C HIS A 43 16.41 9.02 -10.80
N THR A 44 16.94 8.36 -9.77
CA THR A 44 17.78 9.00 -8.75
C THR A 44 18.77 7.98 -8.22
N ASP A 45 20.06 8.27 -8.34
CA ASP A 45 21.11 7.39 -7.86
C ASP A 45 22.24 8.18 -7.22
N GLY A 46 23.03 7.49 -6.41
CA GLY A 46 24.16 8.10 -5.75
C GLY A 46 24.55 7.41 -4.47
N HIS A 47 25.36 8.12 -3.69
CA HIS A 47 25.75 7.69 -2.37
C HIS A 47 25.98 8.90 -1.46
N PHE A 48 25.91 8.64 -0.16
CA PHE A 48 26.45 9.54 0.84
C PHE A 48 27.18 8.75 1.90
N ASN A 49 28.11 9.39 2.58
CA ASN A 49 28.83 8.81 3.69
C ASN A 49 29.16 9.92 4.68
N VAL A 50 28.66 9.79 5.91
CA VAL A 50 28.73 10.83 6.93
C VAL A 50 29.15 10.26 8.27
N THR A 51 30.00 10.97 8.98
CA THR A 51 30.27 10.71 10.39
C THR A 51 29.24 11.44 11.24
N THR A 52 28.86 10.87 12.38
CA THR A 52 27.90 11.47 13.31
C THR A 52 28.51 11.58 14.71
N PRO A 53 28.02 12.47 15.58
CA PRO A 53 28.47 12.55 16.97
C PRO A 53 27.95 11.41 17.85
N PHE A 54 27.10 10.51 17.34
CA PHE A 54 26.47 9.47 18.14
C PHE A 54 27.38 8.26 18.31
N LYS A 55 27.70 7.91 19.57
CA LYS A 55 28.53 6.72 19.88
C LYS A 55 28.00 5.40 19.29
N ARG A 56 26.68 5.26 19.18
CA ARG A 56 26.02 4.05 18.64
C ARG A 56 25.91 4.05 17.12
N LEU A 57 26.11 5.19 16.47
CA LEU A 57 26.04 5.36 15.02
C LEU A 57 27.13 6.33 14.54
N PRO A 58 28.42 6.07 14.81
CA PRO A 58 29.52 7.01 14.55
C PRO A 58 29.66 7.39 13.07
N TRP A 59 29.15 6.55 12.18
CA TRP A 59 29.03 6.87 10.76
C TRP A 59 27.82 6.16 10.14
N LEU A 60 27.35 6.71 9.04
CA LEU A 60 26.27 6.18 8.21
C LEU A 60 26.66 6.39 6.75
N LYS A 61 26.57 5.32 5.96
CA LYS A 61 26.75 5.35 4.51
C LYS A 61 25.52 4.80 3.83
N SER A 62 25.14 5.37 2.70
CA SER A 62 24.13 4.81 1.82
C SER A 62 24.62 4.76 0.39
N ILE A 63 24.18 3.74 -0.35
CA ILE A 63 24.27 3.66 -1.80
C ILE A 63 22.86 3.38 -2.29
N PHE A 64 22.36 4.17 -3.24
CA PHE A 64 21.01 4.01 -3.75
C PHE A 64 20.98 4.17 -5.27
N ASP A 65 20.07 3.45 -5.89
CA ASP A 65 19.75 3.51 -7.31
C ASP A 65 18.26 3.29 -7.44
N ILE A 66 17.53 4.34 -7.82
CA ILE A 66 16.08 4.39 -7.86
C ILE A 66 15.68 4.62 -9.31
N ASN A 67 15.14 3.61 -9.96
CA ASN A 67 14.64 3.67 -11.33
C ASN A 67 13.14 3.39 -11.34
N ASN A 68 12.33 4.41 -11.58
CA ASN A 68 10.88 4.27 -11.76
C ASN A 68 10.48 4.70 -13.16
N LEU A 69 10.45 3.74 -14.08
CA LEU A 69 9.84 3.90 -15.39
C LEU A 69 8.33 3.58 -15.29
N GLU A 70 7.56 3.97 -16.31
CA GLU A 70 6.10 3.80 -16.29
C GLU A 70 5.67 2.32 -16.22
N ASP A 71 6.36 1.45 -16.96
CA ASP A 71 6.03 0.03 -17.04
C ASP A 71 6.93 -0.86 -16.16
N HIS A 72 7.99 -0.30 -15.59
CA HIS A 72 8.96 -1.04 -14.80
C HIS A 72 9.66 -0.16 -13.78
N SER A 73 9.80 -0.64 -12.55
CA SER A 73 10.73 -0.06 -11.60
C SER A 73 11.70 -1.10 -11.05
N ASP A 74 12.92 -0.64 -10.80
CA ASP A 74 13.97 -1.38 -10.12
C ASP A 74 14.71 -0.40 -9.21
N ASN A 75 14.51 -0.59 -7.92
CA ASN A 75 15.02 0.31 -6.91
C ASN A 75 15.84 -0.48 -5.91
N LYS A 76 16.97 0.09 -5.51
CA LYS A 76 17.88 -0.48 -4.54
C LYS A 76 18.38 0.62 -3.62
N VAL A 77 18.31 0.36 -2.32
CA VAL A 77 18.85 1.22 -1.28
C VAL A 77 19.60 0.35 -0.29
N ASP A 78 20.91 0.54 -0.23
CA ASP A 78 21.77 -0.07 0.79
C ASP A 78 22.15 0.98 1.84
N LEU A 79 22.13 0.58 3.10
CA LEU A 79 22.55 1.37 4.26
C LEU A 79 23.60 0.60 5.04
N PHE A 80 24.65 1.30 5.44
CA PHE A 80 25.79 0.73 6.16
C PHE A 80 26.13 1.59 7.37
N TRP A 81 26.40 0.94 8.50
CA TRP A 81 26.92 1.56 9.71
C TRP A 81 27.77 0.51 10.46
N PRO A 82 28.39 0.80 11.61
CA PRO A 82 29.34 -0.13 12.21
C PRO A 82 28.80 -1.55 12.37
N ASN A 83 29.48 -2.49 11.69
CA ASN A 83 29.21 -3.93 11.73
C ASN A 83 27.79 -4.35 11.31
N LYS A 84 27.05 -3.48 10.62
CA LYS A 84 25.65 -3.71 10.25
C LYS A 84 25.32 -3.10 8.91
N SER A 85 24.42 -3.76 8.18
CA SER A 85 23.85 -3.25 6.94
C SER A 85 22.37 -3.55 6.85
N ALA A 86 21.60 -2.60 6.32
CA ALA A 86 20.25 -2.83 5.88
C ALA A 86 20.15 -2.60 4.38
N SER A 87 19.23 -3.30 3.71
CA SER A 87 18.94 -3.03 2.32
C SER A 87 17.45 -3.15 2.03
N ILE A 88 17.00 -2.38 1.04
CA ILE A 88 15.65 -2.45 0.49
C ILE A 88 15.81 -2.49 -1.02
N ASN A 89 15.34 -3.58 -1.62
CA ASN A 89 15.29 -3.76 -3.06
C ASN A 89 13.82 -3.91 -3.47
N THR A 90 13.39 -3.18 -4.49
CA THR A 90 12.04 -3.32 -5.03
C THR A 90 12.09 -3.45 -6.54
N THR A 91 11.31 -4.38 -7.06
CA THR A 91 11.03 -4.47 -8.50
C THR A 91 9.53 -4.38 -8.70
N HIS A 92 9.12 -3.71 -9.76
CA HIS A 92 7.73 -3.63 -10.19
C HIS A 92 7.67 -3.79 -11.71
N SER A 93 6.66 -4.46 -12.21
CA SER A 93 6.28 -4.37 -13.62
C SER A 93 4.79 -4.07 -13.72
N TYR A 94 4.49 -3.12 -14.59
CA TYR A 94 3.15 -2.78 -15.01
C TYR A 94 3.03 -3.09 -16.51
N ARG A 95 1.93 -3.73 -16.88
CA ARG A 95 1.61 -3.99 -18.28
C ARG A 95 0.15 -3.70 -18.54
N LYS A 96 -0.12 -2.66 -19.30
CA LYS A 96 -1.46 -2.35 -19.82
C LYS A 96 -1.89 -3.40 -20.84
N GLN A 97 -3.16 -3.76 -20.81
CA GLN A 97 -3.82 -4.68 -21.74
C GLN A 97 -5.03 -4.00 -22.38
N SER A 98 -5.66 -4.63 -23.38
CA SER A 98 -6.83 -4.07 -24.06
C SER A 98 -8.02 -3.85 -23.12
N GLU A 99 -8.19 -4.74 -22.14
CA GLU A 99 -9.32 -4.75 -21.20
C GLU A 99 -8.84 -4.74 -19.74
N GLY A 100 -7.82 -3.93 -19.43
CA GLY A 100 -7.31 -3.75 -18.07
C GLY A 100 -5.79 -3.73 -17.99
N PHE A 101 -5.21 -4.31 -16.93
CA PHE A 101 -3.77 -4.32 -16.72
C PHE A 101 -3.31 -5.43 -15.79
N THR A 102 -2.01 -5.72 -15.84
CA THR A 102 -1.33 -6.60 -14.89
C THR A 102 -0.23 -5.85 -14.17
N GLN A 103 -0.06 -6.15 -12.89
CA GLN A 103 1.01 -5.65 -12.04
C GLN A 103 1.64 -6.79 -11.28
N ASN A 104 2.96 -6.79 -11.16
CA ASN A 104 3.67 -7.69 -10.26
C ASN A 104 4.91 -7.01 -9.69
N GLY A 105 5.47 -7.61 -8.66
CA GLY A 105 6.70 -7.10 -8.10
C GLY A 105 7.21 -7.88 -6.92
N LEU A 106 8.44 -7.52 -6.55
CA LEU A 106 9.16 -8.07 -5.42
C LEU A 106 9.60 -6.92 -4.52
N VAL A 107 9.39 -7.04 -3.22
CA VAL A 107 9.96 -6.16 -2.20
C VAL A 107 10.82 -7.03 -1.29
N SER A 108 12.13 -6.81 -1.32
CA SER A 108 13.10 -7.53 -0.50
C SER A 108 13.74 -6.56 0.48
N ILE A 109 13.56 -6.83 1.77
CA ILE A 109 14.05 -6.02 2.88
C ILE A 109 15.02 -6.88 3.69
N SER A 110 16.17 -6.32 4.01
CA SER A 110 17.21 -6.93 4.83
C SER A 110 17.49 -6.01 6.00
N ILE A 111 17.25 -6.44 7.24
CA ILE A 111 17.39 -5.61 8.44
C ILE A 111 18.26 -6.32 9.50
N PRO A 112 19.29 -5.65 10.05
CA PRO A 112 20.17 -6.22 11.07
C PRO A 112 19.68 -5.91 12.49
N LEU A 113 18.91 -6.82 13.09
CA LEU A 113 18.51 -6.76 14.50
C LEU A 113 19.61 -7.37 15.40
N ASN A 114 19.31 -8.46 16.12
CA ASN A 114 20.34 -9.30 16.73
C ASN A 114 21.04 -10.17 15.68
N THR A 115 20.27 -10.67 14.72
CA THR A 115 20.73 -11.36 13.51
C THR A 115 20.26 -10.59 12.27
N GLN A 116 20.77 -10.96 11.10
CA GLN A 116 20.23 -10.47 9.85
C GLN A 116 18.87 -11.13 9.61
N HIS A 117 17.83 -10.33 9.42
CA HIS A 117 16.52 -10.82 9.02
C HIS A 117 16.21 -10.41 7.58
N LEU A 118 15.58 -11.32 6.86
CA LEU A 118 15.19 -11.16 5.46
C LEU A 118 13.67 -11.22 5.36
N VAL A 119 13.07 -10.18 4.80
CA VAL A 119 11.65 -10.16 4.47
C VAL A 119 11.51 -10.03 2.97
N GLN A 120 10.80 -10.96 2.35
CA GLN A 120 10.54 -10.94 0.92
C GLN A 120 9.04 -10.96 0.68
N THR A 121 8.53 -9.92 0.02
CA THR A 121 7.14 -9.83 -0.41
C THR A 121 7.07 -9.96 -1.92
N ASN A 122 6.39 -10.97 -2.43
CA ASN A 122 6.05 -11.08 -3.85
C ASN A 122 4.56 -10.80 -4.01
N TYR A 123 4.18 -10.05 -5.03
CA TYR A 123 2.78 -9.78 -5.32
C TYR A 123 2.50 -9.83 -6.82
N TYR A 124 1.24 -10.15 -7.13
CA TYR A 124 0.70 -10.16 -8.47
C TYR A 124 -0.74 -9.66 -8.42
N TYR A 125 -1.13 -8.89 -9.43
CA TYR A 125 -2.47 -8.35 -9.61
C TYR A 125 -2.83 -8.31 -11.09
N VAL A 126 -4.07 -8.69 -11.38
CA VAL A 126 -4.69 -8.61 -12.71
C VAL A 126 -6.01 -7.91 -12.57
N GLN A 127 -6.23 -6.93 -13.44
CA GLN A 127 -7.52 -6.30 -13.62
C GLN A 127 -8.03 -6.60 -15.02
N GLY A 128 -9.23 -7.14 -15.09
CA GLY A 128 -10.06 -7.21 -16.29
C GLY A 128 -11.22 -6.20 -16.23
N ASN A 129 -12.12 -6.25 -17.20
CA ASN A 129 -13.31 -5.38 -17.25
C ASN A 129 -14.36 -5.67 -16.16
N LYS A 130 -14.55 -6.94 -15.81
CA LYS A 130 -15.58 -7.40 -14.84
C LYS A 130 -15.03 -8.31 -13.76
N TRP A 131 -13.71 -8.41 -13.66
CA TRP A 131 -13.06 -9.26 -12.68
C TRP A 131 -11.69 -8.69 -12.35
N SER A 132 -11.20 -9.02 -11.16
CA SER A 132 -9.82 -8.76 -10.79
C SER A 132 -9.34 -9.86 -9.86
N ASN A 133 -8.05 -10.15 -9.89
CA ASN A 133 -7.46 -11.18 -9.05
C ASN A 133 -6.08 -10.73 -8.61
N GLY A 134 -5.69 -11.06 -7.39
CA GLY A 134 -4.33 -10.88 -6.96
C GLY A 134 -3.90 -11.90 -5.93
N ASN A 135 -2.59 -12.02 -5.78
CA ASN A 135 -1.97 -12.76 -4.70
C ASN A 135 -0.78 -11.98 -4.15
N ALA A 136 -0.45 -12.25 -2.90
CA ALA A 136 0.73 -11.73 -2.26
C ALA A 136 1.28 -12.78 -1.30
N THR A 137 2.60 -12.85 -1.21
CA THR A 137 3.27 -13.78 -0.31
C THR A 137 4.35 -13.05 0.44
N ILE A 138 4.41 -13.27 1.75
CA ILE A 138 5.45 -12.70 2.62
C ILE A 138 6.25 -13.86 3.19
N ASP A 139 7.54 -13.91 2.85
CA ASP A 139 8.51 -14.83 3.42
C ASP A 139 9.35 -14.07 4.46
N PHE A 140 9.48 -14.63 5.66
CA PHE A 140 10.35 -14.15 6.72
C PHE A 140 11.46 -15.17 6.93
N ASP A 141 12.72 -14.75 6.80
CA ASP A 141 13.90 -15.61 6.90
C ASP A 141 13.83 -16.87 6.02
N ARG A 142 13.27 -16.70 4.80
CA ARG A 142 13.05 -17.74 3.78
C ARG A 142 11.94 -18.75 4.11
N GLU A 143 11.20 -18.51 5.18
CA GLU A 143 10.01 -19.30 5.52
C GLU A 143 8.75 -18.49 5.20
N ARG A 144 7.76 -19.14 4.59
CA ARG A 144 6.47 -18.51 4.28
C ARG A 144 5.78 -18.11 5.59
N PHE A 145 5.61 -16.80 5.79
CA PHE A 145 4.94 -16.24 6.95
C PHE A 145 3.45 -16.04 6.69
N VAL A 146 3.10 -15.44 5.55
CA VAL A 146 1.72 -15.14 5.16
C VAL A 146 1.55 -15.34 3.65
N MET A 147 0.40 -15.88 3.24
CA MET A 147 -0.07 -15.86 1.86
C MET A 147 -1.44 -15.18 1.81
N GLY A 148 -1.56 -14.14 0.99
CA GLY A 148 -2.81 -13.46 0.70
C GLY A 148 -3.26 -13.76 -0.72
N SER A 149 -4.55 -13.95 -0.93
CA SER A 149 -5.17 -13.96 -2.25
C SER A 149 -6.43 -13.11 -2.22
N PHE A 150 -6.80 -12.56 -3.36
CA PHE A 150 -8.15 -12.04 -3.53
C PHE A 150 -8.65 -12.27 -4.94
N ASN A 151 -9.97 -12.39 -5.06
CA ASN A 151 -10.66 -12.53 -6.31
C ASN A 151 -11.94 -11.69 -6.28
N GLN A 152 -12.13 -10.85 -7.28
CA GLN A 152 -13.30 -10.00 -7.43
C GLN A 152 -14.01 -10.32 -8.74
N VAL A 153 -15.34 -10.36 -8.71
CA VAL A 153 -16.20 -10.48 -9.88
C VAL A 153 -17.31 -9.45 -9.79
N ILE A 154 -17.56 -8.77 -10.91
CA ILE A 154 -18.62 -7.78 -11.08
C ILE A 154 -19.70 -8.39 -11.98
N ASN A 155 -20.93 -8.37 -11.51
CA ASN A 155 -22.09 -8.86 -12.22
C ASN A 155 -23.35 -8.03 -11.89
N LYS A 156 -24.53 -8.49 -12.30
CA LYS A 156 -25.82 -7.95 -11.86
C LYS A 156 -26.46 -8.82 -10.79
N SER A 157 -27.12 -8.19 -9.82
CA SER A 157 -27.92 -8.86 -8.81
C SER A 157 -29.28 -9.32 -9.35
N HIS A 158 -30.03 -10.11 -8.58
CA HIS A 158 -31.42 -10.46 -8.90
C HIS A 158 -32.35 -9.25 -9.02
N ARG A 159 -31.98 -8.11 -8.42
CA ARG A 159 -32.70 -6.83 -8.51
C ARG A 159 -32.26 -5.99 -9.71
N ASN A 160 -31.42 -6.55 -10.59
CA ASN A 160 -30.77 -5.87 -11.71
C ASN A 160 -29.85 -4.69 -11.28
N LEU A 161 -29.34 -4.73 -10.05
CA LEU A 161 -28.36 -3.77 -9.53
C LEU A 161 -26.94 -4.24 -9.85
N ASP A 162 -25.98 -3.32 -9.88
CA ASP A 162 -24.57 -3.71 -9.94
C ASP A 162 -24.18 -4.47 -8.69
N LEU A 163 -23.42 -5.55 -8.86
CA LEU A 163 -23.01 -6.47 -7.80
C LEU A 163 -21.53 -6.79 -7.94
N SER A 164 -20.72 -6.34 -6.98
CA SER A 164 -19.35 -6.76 -6.81
C SER A 164 -19.26 -7.80 -5.70
N THR A 165 -18.72 -8.97 -5.99
CA THR A 165 -18.35 -9.98 -4.99
C THR A 165 -16.84 -10.07 -4.93
N THR A 166 -16.28 -10.00 -3.73
CA THR A 166 -14.84 -10.08 -3.49
C THR A 166 -14.57 -11.11 -2.41
N ASP A 167 -13.82 -12.15 -2.76
CA ASP A 167 -13.31 -13.14 -1.82
C ASP A 167 -11.84 -12.80 -1.54
N ILE A 168 -11.47 -12.69 -0.27
CA ILE A 168 -10.11 -12.42 0.20
C ILE A 168 -9.73 -13.55 1.15
N GLU A 169 -8.54 -14.12 0.96
CA GLU A 169 -8.02 -15.18 1.82
C GLU A 169 -6.65 -14.78 2.33
N VAL A 170 -6.43 -14.89 3.63
CA VAL A 170 -5.14 -14.65 4.28
C VAL A 170 -4.77 -15.90 5.07
N GLU A 171 -3.85 -16.68 4.53
CA GLU A 171 -3.34 -17.92 5.11
C GLU A 171 -2.05 -17.66 5.90
N ASN A 172 -2.00 -18.17 7.13
CA ASN A 172 -0.85 -18.16 8.02
C ASN A 172 -1.03 -19.22 9.12
N ASN A 173 0.03 -19.52 9.87
CA ASN A 173 0.02 -20.58 10.88
C ASN A 173 -0.78 -20.25 12.15
N ASN A 174 -1.12 -18.97 12.39
CA ASN A 174 -1.70 -18.52 13.65
C ASN A 174 -3.22 -18.40 13.55
N LEU A 175 -3.70 -17.60 12.59
CA LEU A 175 -5.10 -17.31 12.37
C LEU A 175 -5.36 -17.10 10.87
N PRO A 176 -5.65 -18.18 10.12
CA PRO A 176 -6.02 -18.06 8.71
C PRO A 176 -7.44 -17.50 8.58
N VAL A 177 -7.59 -16.37 7.88
CA VAL A 177 -8.83 -15.59 7.80
C VAL A 177 -9.31 -15.44 6.36
N GLY A 178 -10.59 -15.69 6.14
CA GLY A 178 -11.28 -15.38 4.90
C GLY A 178 -12.24 -14.21 5.09
N VAL A 179 -12.37 -13.38 4.06
CA VAL A 179 -13.35 -12.31 3.99
C VAL A 179 -14.12 -12.45 2.69
N LYS A 180 -15.43 -12.58 2.79
CA LYS A 180 -16.35 -12.45 1.65
C LYS A 180 -17.02 -11.09 1.73
N TYR A 181 -16.70 -10.22 0.81
CA TYR A 181 -17.29 -8.90 0.67
C TYR A 181 -18.24 -8.87 -0.52
N ILE A 182 -19.43 -8.31 -0.31
CA ILE A 182 -20.46 -8.13 -1.33
C ILE A 182 -20.87 -6.67 -1.30
N HIS A 183 -20.89 -6.04 -2.47
CA HIS A 183 -21.36 -4.68 -2.66
C HIS A 183 -22.38 -4.66 -3.79
N GLU A 184 -23.63 -4.34 -3.45
CA GLU A 184 -24.73 -4.20 -4.39
C GLU A 184 -25.18 -2.73 -4.42
N TYR A 185 -25.23 -2.11 -5.59
CA TYR A 185 -25.55 -0.69 -5.72
C TYR A 185 -26.26 -0.35 -7.03
N ASP A 186 -26.95 0.79 -7.07
CA ASP A 186 -27.46 1.40 -8.31
C ASP A 186 -26.61 2.58 -8.77
N ASP A 187 -26.72 2.93 -10.05
CA ASP A 187 -25.98 4.04 -10.66
C ASP A 187 -26.40 5.42 -10.12
N THR A 188 -27.55 5.50 -9.43
CA THR A 188 -28.11 6.74 -8.88
C THR A 188 -27.60 7.04 -7.46
N GLY A 189 -27.00 6.06 -6.77
CA GLY A 189 -26.63 6.13 -5.36
C GLY A 189 -27.82 6.04 -4.39
N ASN A 190 -29.00 5.64 -4.89
CA ASN A 190 -30.21 5.50 -4.08
C ASN A 190 -30.20 4.20 -3.27
N THR A 191 -29.60 3.15 -3.82
CA THR A 191 -29.39 1.87 -3.14
C THR A 191 -27.89 1.62 -3.02
N ASP A 192 -27.41 1.43 -1.79
CA ASP A 192 -26.03 1.00 -1.49
C ASP A 192 -26.06 -0.04 -0.37
N VAL A 193 -25.81 -1.30 -0.73
CA VAL A 193 -25.81 -2.44 0.19
C VAL A 193 -24.42 -3.03 0.25
N LYS A 194 -23.83 -3.06 1.44
CA LYS A 194 -22.50 -3.61 1.69
C LYS A 194 -22.60 -4.72 2.71
N GLN A 195 -21.99 -5.86 2.42
CA GLN A 195 -21.92 -6.99 3.34
C GLN A 195 -20.49 -7.51 3.40
N ALA A 196 -19.98 -7.72 4.61
CA ALA A 196 -18.69 -8.36 4.84
C ALA A 196 -18.89 -9.54 5.80
N THR A 197 -18.48 -10.73 5.36
CA THR A 197 -18.45 -11.94 6.18
C THR A 197 -17.00 -12.30 6.44
N VAL A 198 -16.57 -12.28 7.70
CA VAL A 198 -15.23 -12.64 8.14
C VAL A 198 -15.30 -14.01 8.82
N PHE A 199 -14.50 -14.96 8.36
CA PHE A 199 -14.53 -16.35 8.83
C PHE A 199 -13.13 -16.95 8.91
N HIS A 200 -12.98 -18.03 9.66
CA HIS A 200 -11.73 -18.79 9.68
C HIS A 200 -11.64 -19.70 8.45
N LEU A 201 -10.57 -19.59 7.65
CA LEU A 201 -10.47 -20.23 6.32
C LEU A 201 -10.74 -21.73 6.33
N HIS A 202 -10.10 -22.47 7.24
CA HIS A 202 -10.21 -23.94 7.28
C HIS A 202 -11.29 -24.46 8.23
N ASN A 203 -11.95 -23.57 9.00
CA ASN A 203 -12.92 -24.00 9.99
C ASN A 203 -13.92 -22.88 10.32
N ALA A 204 -14.96 -22.74 9.49
CA ALA A 204 -16.00 -21.73 9.67
C ALA A 204 -16.73 -21.78 11.03
N THR A 205 -16.63 -22.88 11.79
CA THR A 205 -17.22 -22.98 13.13
C THR A 205 -16.40 -22.24 14.20
N LYS A 206 -15.11 -22.00 13.97
CA LYS A 206 -14.22 -21.32 14.93
C LYS A 206 -14.59 -19.85 15.09
N PHE A 207 -14.85 -19.17 13.98
CA PHE A 207 -15.58 -17.92 13.95
C PHE A 207 -16.16 -17.67 12.54
N ASN A 208 -17.33 -17.04 12.52
CA ASN A 208 -17.99 -16.55 11.32
C ASN A 208 -18.89 -15.38 11.75
N VAL A 209 -18.52 -14.18 11.31
CA VAL A 209 -19.22 -12.94 11.66
C VAL A 209 -19.54 -12.20 10.38
N THR A 210 -20.81 -11.87 10.19
CA THR A 210 -21.28 -11.07 9.05
C THR A 210 -21.76 -9.72 9.53
N GLY A 211 -21.23 -8.64 8.94
CA GLY A 211 -21.79 -7.30 9.03
C GLY A 211 -22.45 -6.92 7.71
N LYS A 212 -23.61 -6.30 7.77
CA LYS A 212 -24.35 -5.80 6.60
C LYS A 212 -24.82 -4.37 6.86
N LEU A 213 -24.63 -3.50 5.88
CA LEU A 213 -25.11 -2.14 5.86
C LEU A 213 -26.01 -1.97 4.64
N ASP A 214 -27.29 -1.71 4.86
CA ASP A 214 -28.25 -1.33 3.84
C ASP A 214 -28.49 0.18 3.92
N VAL A 215 -28.20 0.91 2.83
CA VAL A 215 -28.49 2.34 2.71
C VAL A 215 -29.48 2.56 1.58
N PHE A 216 -30.58 3.23 1.90
CA PHE A 216 -31.56 3.70 0.93
C PHE A 216 -31.70 5.21 1.04
N THR A 217 -31.37 5.92 -0.04
CA THR A 217 -31.53 7.36 -0.16
C THR A 217 -32.83 7.67 -0.90
N TYR A 218 -33.56 8.66 -0.38
CA TYR A 218 -34.78 9.22 -0.95
C TYR A 218 -34.61 10.73 -1.06
N ASP A 219 -35.44 11.38 -1.88
CA ASP A 219 -35.41 12.85 -2.03
C ASP A 219 -35.57 13.60 -0.70
N ILE A 220 -36.28 12.99 0.26
CA ILE A 220 -36.62 13.57 1.56
C ILE A 220 -35.75 13.07 2.72
N GLY A 221 -34.75 12.22 2.48
CA GLY A 221 -33.93 11.68 3.57
C GLY A 221 -33.24 10.35 3.27
N LYS A 222 -32.81 9.65 4.34
CA LYS A 222 -32.14 8.35 4.23
C LYS A 222 -32.66 7.34 5.23
N ASN A 223 -32.63 6.08 4.83
CA ASN A 223 -32.83 4.92 5.68
C ASN A 223 -31.53 4.12 5.73
N LEU A 224 -31.01 3.91 6.93
CA LEU A 224 -29.80 3.17 7.23
C LEU A 224 -30.16 1.99 8.12
N LYS A 225 -29.78 0.79 7.69
CA LYS A 225 -29.92 -0.44 8.47
C LYS A 225 -28.58 -1.13 8.60
N LEU A 226 -28.11 -1.26 9.83
CA LEU A 226 -26.90 -2.00 10.17
C LEU A 226 -27.32 -3.33 10.81
N THR A 227 -26.86 -4.44 10.24
CA THR A 227 -27.11 -5.79 10.75
C THR A 227 -25.79 -6.49 11.04
N ALA A 228 -25.67 -7.10 12.22
CA ALA A 228 -24.57 -7.97 12.58
C ALA A 228 -25.09 -9.38 12.89
N ILE A 229 -24.47 -10.41 12.32
CA ILE A 229 -24.85 -11.81 12.45
C ILE A 229 -23.66 -12.62 12.92
N GLN A 230 -23.82 -13.39 14.00
CA GLN A 230 -22.83 -14.32 14.52
C GLN A 230 -23.52 -15.60 14.99
N GLY A 231 -23.34 -16.70 14.25
CA GLY A 231 -24.07 -17.94 14.49
C GLY A 231 -25.58 -17.70 14.45
N ASN A 232 -26.29 -18.08 15.51
CA ASN A 232 -27.75 -17.89 15.62
C ASN A 232 -28.16 -16.53 16.20
N ARG A 233 -27.21 -15.60 16.42
CA ARG A 233 -27.49 -14.27 16.97
C ARG A 233 -27.47 -13.24 15.84
N THR A 234 -28.50 -12.40 15.81
CA THR A 234 -28.60 -11.27 14.89
C THR A 234 -28.92 -10.01 15.67
N TRP A 235 -28.14 -8.95 15.45
CA TRP A 235 -28.39 -7.62 15.96
C TRP A 235 -28.70 -6.70 14.79
N THR A 236 -29.73 -5.88 14.93
CA THR A 236 -30.12 -4.90 13.92
C THR A 236 -30.27 -3.54 14.57
N PHE A 237 -29.70 -2.53 13.94
CA PHE A 237 -29.89 -1.13 14.25
C PHE A 237 -30.44 -0.44 13.02
N ASP A 238 -31.63 0.13 13.16
CA ASP A 238 -32.33 0.85 12.10
C ASP A 238 -32.36 2.34 12.44
N ASN A 239 -31.98 3.18 11.49
CA ASN A 239 -32.06 4.63 11.59
C ASN A 239 -32.69 5.21 10.32
N LYS A 240 -33.81 5.90 10.50
CA LYS A 240 -34.44 6.69 9.45
C LYS A 240 -34.34 8.16 9.87
N TYR A 241 -33.84 9.01 8.98
CA TYR A 241 -33.89 10.45 9.17
C TYR A 241 -34.40 11.13 7.91
N GLU A 242 -35.16 12.18 8.12
CA GLU A 242 -35.68 13.04 7.06
C GLU A 242 -34.88 14.34 7.05
N ALA A 243 -34.42 14.74 5.87
CA ALA A 243 -33.87 16.07 5.68
C ALA A 243 -35.07 17.02 5.60
N VAL A 244 -35.45 17.61 6.72
CA VAL A 244 -36.40 18.72 6.69
C VAL A 244 -35.67 19.88 6.04
N ASP A 245 -36.11 20.29 4.86
CA ASP A 245 -35.69 21.55 4.24
C ASP A 245 -35.90 22.66 5.27
N ASN A 246 -34.82 23.13 5.89
CA ASN A 246 -34.82 24.44 6.49
C ASN A 246 -34.80 25.44 5.32
N GLU A 247 -35.95 25.65 4.69
CA GLU A 247 -36.21 26.89 3.96
C GLU A 247 -36.06 28.03 4.97
N LEU A 248 -34.86 28.59 5.09
CA LEU A 248 -34.69 29.95 5.58
C LEU A 248 -35.39 30.86 4.57
N LYS A 249 -36.68 31.11 4.80
CA LYS A 249 -37.37 32.22 4.16
C LYS A 249 -36.75 33.51 4.67
N GLN A 250 -35.79 34.03 3.92
CA GLN A 250 -35.38 35.43 4.01
C GLN A 250 -36.56 36.30 3.54
N GLY A 251 -37.49 36.60 4.45
CA GLY A 251 -38.51 37.60 4.22
C GLY A 251 -37.87 38.99 4.18
N SER A 252 -37.67 39.51 2.97
CA SER A 252 -37.34 40.92 2.75
C SER A 252 -38.64 41.67 2.41
N LYS A 253 -39.16 42.45 3.36
CA LYS A 253 -39.61 43.84 3.21
C LYS A 253 -40.15 44.37 4.53
#